data_AF-A0A3A8Q3F4-F1
#
_entry.id   AF-A0A3A8Q3F4-F1
#
_cell.length_a   1.000
_cell.length_b   1.000
_cell.length_c   1.000
_cell.angle_alpha   90.00
_cell.angle_beta   90.00
_cell.angle_gamma   90.00
#
_symmetry.space_group_name_H-M   'P 1'
#
loop_
_entity.id
_entity.type
_entity.pdbx_description
1 polymer ?
#
loop_
_entity_poly.entity_id
_entity_poly.type
_entity_poly.pdbx_seq_one_letter_code
_entity_poly.pdbx_strand_id
1 'polypeptide(L)'
;MAVRHVRARGGAVTSDDWRKVIDLGLALANGAELPQDPELPALLRRMAPQVGMTRADAESALGSAPDTAALVKEIHRRTREGTYRLGRTFGASDLLKESGDRAGARKVLEDAMAAEVVPLYRAQLQAYLDHVDDLDDT
;
A
#
# COMPACT_ATOMS: atom_id res chain seq x y z
N MET A 1 4.54 -43.73 -4.91
CA MET A 1 5.42 -42.89 -4.06
C MET A 1 4.77 -41.53 -3.90
N ALA A 2 4.36 -41.18 -2.69
CA ALA A 2 3.73 -39.90 -2.38
C ALA A 2 4.82 -38.87 -2.07
N VAL A 3 4.96 -37.84 -2.91
CA VAL A 3 5.82 -36.69 -2.60
C VAL A 3 4.99 -35.70 -1.81
N ARG A 4 5.24 -35.68 -0.50
CA ARG A 4 4.66 -34.77 0.47
C ARG A 4 5.38 -33.42 0.32
N HIS A 5 4.81 -32.50 -0.46
CA HIS A 5 5.28 -31.12 -0.47
C HIS A 5 4.83 -30.42 0.81
N VAL A 6 5.74 -30.36 1.78
CA VAL A 6 5.70 -29.37 2.86
C VAL A 6 5.81 -27.99 2.23
N ARG A 7 4.68 -27.30 2.10
CA ARG A 7 4.65 -25.89 1.66
C ARG A 7 5.02 -25.04 2.86
N ALA A 8 6.18 -24.39 2.79
CA ALA A 8 6.60 -23.39 3.75
C ALA A 8 5.49 -22.32 3.89
N ARG A 9 5.00 -22.11 5.12
CA ARG A 9 4.00 -21.09 5.47
C ARG A 9 4.64 -19.69 5.46
N GLY A 10 4.89 -19.19 4.26
CA GLY A 10 5.38 -17.82 4.01
C GLY A 10 5.04 -17.41 2.59
N GLY A 11 3.75 -17.47 2.22
CA GLY A 11 3.28 -17.18 0.87
C GLY A 11 3.48 -15.70 0.51
N ALA A 12 3.88 -15.44 -0.74
CA ALA A 12 3.85 -14.11 -1.34
C ALA A 12 2.46 -13.47 -1.20
N VAL A 13 2.41 -12.15 -1.07
CA VAL A 13 1.15 -11.39 -1.02
C VAL A 13 0.40 -11.55 -2.34
N THR A 14 -0.90 -11.85 -2.25
CA THR A 14 -1.77 -12.06 -3.40
C THR A 14 -2.73 -10.90 -3.61
N SER A 15 -3.32 -10.79 -4.81
CA SER A 15 -4.43 -9.83 -5.06
C SER A 15 -5.61 -10.06 -4.09
N ASP A 16 -5.85 -11.31 -3.71
CA ASP A 16 -6.88 -11.68 -2.75
C ASP A 16 -6.57 -11.17 -1.32
N ASP A 17 -5.30 -11.16 -0.91
CA ASP A 17 -4.88 -10.60 0.38
C ASP A 17 -5.19 -9.09 0.46
N TRP A 18 -4.90 -8.35 -0.62
CA TRP A 18 -5.25 -6.92 -0.73
C TRP A 18 -6.74 -6.69 -0.63
N ARG A 19 -7.53 -7.43 -1.43
CA ARG A 19 -8.99 -7.31 -1.41
C ARG A 19 -9.54 -7.56 -0.01
N LYS A 20 -9.13 -8.65 0.64
CA LYS A 20 -9.57 -9.00 2.00
C LYS A 20 -9.29 -7.90 3.03
N VAL A 21 -8.07 -7.37 3.07
CA VAL A 21 -7.72 -6.36 4.09
C VAL A 21 -8.39 -5.01 3.80
N ILE A 22 -8.59 -4.66 2.53
CA ILE A 22 -9.32 -3.44 2.12
C ILE A 22 -10.80 -3.55 2.50
N ASP A 23 -11.45 -4.67 2.14
CA ASP A 23 -12.86 -4.93 2.45
C ASP A 23 -13.09 -4.92 3.96
N LEU A 24 -12.20 -5.57 4.72
CA LEU A 24 -12.29 -5.59 6.17
C LEU A 24 -12.07 -4.20 6.78
N GLY A 25 -11.09 -3.43 6.30
CA GLY A 25 -10.87 -2.07 6.79
C GLY A 25 -12.04 -1.14 6.52
N LEU A 26 -12.68 -1.28 5.36
CA LEU A 26 -13.92 -0.56 5.04
C LEU A 26 -15.05 -0.96 6.00
N ALA A 27 -15.24 -2.25 6.26
CA ALA A 27 -16.24 -2.73 7.20
C ALA A 27 -16.01 -2.17 8.61
N LEU A 28 -14.77 -2.21 9.11
CA LEU A 28 -14.40 -1.66 10.42
C LEU A 28 -14.54 -0.13 10.49
N ALA A 29 -14.33 0.58 9.38
CA ALA A 29 -14.58 2.02 9.30
C ALA A 29 -16.09 2.34 9.38
N ASN A 30 -16.94 1.42 8.90
CA ASN A 30 -18.40 1.51 8.95
C ASN A 30 -19.00 0.92 10.25
N GLY A 31 -18.18 0.64 11.26
CA GLY A 31 -18.64 0.20 12.58
C GLY A 31 -18.81 -1.32 12.74
N ALA A 32 -18.36 -2.13 11.79
CA ALA A 32 -18.30 -3.58 11.98
C ALA A 32 -17.30 -3.95 13.09
N GLU A 33 -17.53 -5.10 13.73
CA GLU A 33 -16.59 -5.70 14.66
C GLU A 33 -15.50 -6.49 13.93
N LEU A 34 -14.39 -6.73 14.63
CA LEU A 34 -13.31 -7.56 14.12
C LEU A 34 -13.78 -9.02 14.02
N PRO A 35 -13.65 -9.69 12.86
CA PRO A 35 -14.07 -11.07 12.72
C PRO A 35 -13.18 -12.01 13.54
N GLN A 36 -13.80 -13.06 14.07
CA GLN A 36 -13.12 -14.19 14.70
C GLN A 36 -12.55 -15.12 13.61
N ASP A 37 -11.54 -14.64 12.88
CA ASP A 37 -10.88 -15.39 11.80
C ASP A 37 -9.47 -15.83 12.24
N PRO A 38 -9.20 -17.15 12.35
CA PRO A 38 -7.88 -17.65 12.75
C PRO A 38 -6.77 -17.32 11.73
N GLU A 39 -7.10 -17.01 10.47
CA GLU A 39 -6.12 -16.67 9.43
C GLU A 39 -5.78 -15.17 9.40
N LEU A 40 -6.59 -14.33 10.07
CA LEU A 40 -6.41 -12.87 10.09
C LEU A 40 -5.00 -12.47 10.60
N PRO A 41 -4.46 -13.02 11.69
CA PRO A 41 -3.11 -12.70 12.13
C PRO A 41 -2.04 -13.00 11.07
N ALA A 42 -2.19 -14.10 10.32
CA ALA A 42 -1.26 -14.45 9.26
C ALA A 42 -1.37 -13.50 8.06
N LEU A 43 -2.59 -13.06 7.72
CA LEU A 43 -2.83 -12.04 6.70
C LEU A 43 -2.17 -10.71 7.09
N LEU A 44 -2.40 -10.21 8.30
CA LEU A 44 -1.91 -8.90 8.73
C LEU A 44 -0.38 -8.85 8.80
N ARG A 45 0.28 -9.94 9.21
CA ARG A 45 1.75 -10.06 9.15
C ARG A 45 2.32 -9.95 7.73
N ARG A 46 1.60 -10.45 6.73
CA ARG A 46 2.00 -10.33 5.31
C ARG A 46 1.75 -8.93 4.78
N MET A 47 0.63 -8.32 5.17
CA MET A 47 0.18 -7.03 4.64
C MET A 47 0.89 -5.83 5.24
N ALA A 48 1.24 -5.85 6.53
CA ALA A 48 1.89 -4.71 7.20
C ALA A 48 3.14 -4.19 6.46
N PRO A 49 4.12 -5.04 6.05
CA PRO A 49 5.27 -4.58 5.26
C PRO A 49 4.90 -3.97 3.91
N GLN A 50 3.79 -4.39 3.30
CA GLN A 50 3.37 -3.86 2.00
C GLN A 50 2.93 -2.40 2.08
N VAL A 51 2.52 -1.94 3.26
CA VAL A 51 2.10 -0.56 3.51
C VAL A 51 3.10 0.21 4.38
N GLY A 52 4.36 -0.26 4.44
CA GLY A 52 5.43 0.43 5.14
C GLY A 52 5.34 0.34 6.67
N MET A 53 4.72 -0.71 7.20
CA MET A 53 4.76 -1.04 8.62
C MET A 53 5.72 -2.20 8.85
N THR A 54 6.42 -2.21 9.97
CA THR A 54 7.35 -3.30 10.28
C THR A 54 6.59 -4.56 10.70
N ARG A 55 7.28 -5.72 10.64
CA ARG A 55 6.73 -6.95 11.23
C ARG A 55 6.51 -6.79 12.74
N ALA A 56 7.37 -6.03 13.43
CA ALA A 56 7.24 -5.78 14.86
C ALA A 56 5.98 -4.97 15.19
N ASP A 57 5.65 -3.94 14.39
CA ASP A 57 4.40 -3.19 14.53
C ASP A 57 3.18 -4.12 14.41
N ALA A 58 3.23 -5.04 13.43
CA ALA A 58 2.17 -6.01 13.25
C ALA A 58 2.05 -6.98 14.44
N GLU A 59 3.16 -7.56 14.92
CA GLU A 59 3.13 -8.47 16.07
C GLU A 59 2.60 -7.76 17.33
N SER A 60 3.02 -6.52 17.57
CA SER A 60 2.55 -5.74 18.72
C SER A 60 1.04 -5.53 18.67
N ALA A 61 0.50 -5.18 17.51
CA ALA A 61 -0.93 -4.92 17.35
C ALA A 61 -1.80 -6.19 17.43
N LEU A 62 -1.23 -7.37 17.15
CA LEU A 62 -1.93 -8.65 17.26
C LEU A 62 -2.18 -9.12 18.70
N GLY A 63 -1.65 -8.39 19.69
CA GLY A 63 -1.83 -8.71 21.11
C GLY A 63 -3.24 -8.45 21.66
N SER A 64 -4.05 -7.63 20.99
CA SER A 64 -5.41 -7.31 21.43
C SER A 64 -6.36 -7.10 20.24
N ALA A 65 -7.66 -7.33 20.44
CA ALA A 65 -8.66 -7.08 19.40
C ALA A 65 -8.76 -5.58 19.00
N PRO A 66 -8.74 -4.61 19.94
CA PRO A 66 -8.70 -3.19 19.58
C PRO A 66 -7.49 -2.80 18.72
N ASP A 67 -6.29 -3.28 19.09
CA ASP A 67 -5.07 -2.95 18.34
C ASP A 67 -5.03 -3.66 16.99
N THR A 68 -5.56 -4.88 16.90
CA THR A 68 -5.72 -5.60 15.63
C THR A 68 -6.67 -4.85 14.69
N ALA A 69 -7.79 -4.34 15.21
CA ALA A 69 -8.71 -3.51 14.44
C ALA A 69 -8.05 -2.19 13.99
N ALA A 70 -7.22 -1.57 14.84
CA ALA A 70 -6.46 -0.39 14.49
C ALA A 70 -5.44 -0.67 13.37
N LEU A 71 -4.74 -1.80 13.41
CA LEU A 71 -3.82 -2.23 12.34
C LEU A 71 -4.54 -2.39 11.00
N VAL A 72 -5.70 -3.04 10.98
CA VAL A 72 -6.50 -3.21 9.75
C VAL A 72 -6.91 -1.83 9.20
N LYS A 73 -7.41 -0.94 10.05
CA LYS A 73 -7.81 0.42 9.66
C LYS A 73 -6.62 1.19 9.09
N GLU A 74 -5.44 1.06 9.68
CA GLU A 74 -4.24 1.73 9.22
C GLU A 74 -3.77 1.20 7.85
N ILE A 75 -3.79 -0.12 7.64
CA ILE A 75 -3.48 -0.72 6.32
C ILE A 75 -4.45 -0.19 5.26
N HIS A 76 -5.76 -0.18 5.55
CA HIS A 76 -6.77 0.35 4.65
C HIS A 76 -6.57 1.85 4.37
N ARG A 77 -6.30 2.64 5.41
CA ARG A 77 -6.07 4.08 5.32
C ARG A 77 -4.87 4.41 4.42
N ARG A 78 -3.71 3.77 4.64
CA ARG A 78 -2.50 3.98 3.83
C ARG A 78 -2.71 3.61 2.36
N THR A 79 -3.43 2.52 2.11
CA THR A 79 -3.78 2.08 0.75
C THR A 79 -4.65 3.11 0.04
N ARG A 80 -5.73 3.58 0.71
CA ARG A 80 -6.66 4.57 0.17
C ARG A 80 -5.98 5.92 -0.08
N GLU A 81 -5.23 6.42 0.90
CA GLU A 81 -4.54 7.71 0.80
C GLU A 81 -3.45 7.70 -0.27
N GLY A 82 -2.66 6.62 -0.33
CA GLY A 82 -1.64 6.47 -1.35
C GLY A 82 -2.24 6.41 -2.76
N THR A 83 -3.31 5.63 -2.96
CA THR A 83 -4.02 5.57 -4.25
C THR A 83 -4.55 6.95 -4.68
N TYR A 84 -5.17 7.70 -3.75
CA TYR A 84 -5.66 9.05 -4.02
C TYR A 84 -4.52 10.01 -4.37
N ARG A 85 -3.40 9.92 -3.64
CA ARG A 85 -2.21 10.74 -3.87
C ARG A 85 -1.62 10.48 -5.25
N LEU A 86 -1.40 9.22 -5.62
CA LEU A 86 -0.88 8.85 -6.94
C LEU A 86 -1.72 9.44 -8.06
N GLY A 87 -3.04 9.22 -8.02
CA GLY A 87 -3.94 9.74 -9.06
C GLY A 87 -3.88 11.26 -9.19
N ARG A 88 -3.85 11.98 -8.07
CA ARG A 88 -3.73 13.45 -8.08
C ARG A 88 -2.37 13.92 -8.56
N THR A 89 -1.29 13.27 -8.13
CA THR A 89 0.07 13.66 -8.46
C THR A 89 0.38 13.42 -9.93
N PHE A 90 -0.01 12.27 -10.48
CA PHE A 90 0.20 11.96 -11.90
C PHE A 90 -0.54 12.97 -12.79
N GLY A 91 -1.83 13.21 -12.53
CA GLY A 91 -2.58 14.20 -13.29
C GLY A 91 -2.01 15.63 -13.18
N ALA A 92 -1.52 16.03 -12.00
CA ALA A 92 -0.86 17.33 -11.84
C ALA A 92 0.47 17.40 -12.61
N SER A 93 1.26 16.32 -12.59
CA SER A 93 2.51 16.23 -13.35
C SER A 93 2.28 16.30 -14.85
N ASP A 94 1.29 15.59 -15.38
CA ASP A 94 0.94 15.62 -16.81
C ASP A 94 0.56 17.04 -17.27
N LEU A 95 -0.32 17.73 -16.53
CA LEU A 95 -0.72 19.10 -16.85
C LEU A 95 0.47 20.08 -16.85
N LEU A 96 1.40 19.90 -15.91
CA LEU A 96 2.61 20.72 -15.85
C LEU A 96 3.54 20.42 -17.04
N LYS A 97 3.71 19.14 -17.43
CA LYS A 97 4.45 18.78 -18.65
C LYS A 97 3.81 19.38 -19.91
N GLU A 98 2.49 19.27 -20.07
CA GLU A 98 1.75 19.81 -21.20
C GLU A 98 1.89 21.33 -21.34
N SER A 99 2.02 22.05 -20.22
CA SER A 99 2.27 23.49 -20.21
C SER A 99 3.75 23.90 -20.37
N GLY A 100 4.66 22.92 -20.48
CA GLY A 100 6.10 23.13 -20.59
C GLY A 100 6.83 23.31 -19.25
N ASP A 101 6.12 23.24 -18.12
CA ASP A 101 6.72 23.32 -16.78
C ASP A 101 7.20 21.95 -16.28
N ARG A 102 8.28 21.46 -16.89
CA ARG A 102 8.91 20.18 -16.50
C ARG A 102 9.45 20.21 -15.07
N ALA A 103 9.97 21.36 -14.61
CA ALA A 103 10.47 21.50 -13.25
C ALA A 103 9.33 21.37 -12.21
N GLY A 104 8.19 21.99 -12.48
CA GLY A 104 6.97 21.81 -11.71
C GLY A 104 6.48 20.36 -11.71
N ALA A 105 6.45 19.71 -12.87
CA ALA A 105 6.05 18.31 -13.01
C ALA A 105 6.90 17.37 -12.14
N ARG A 106 8.23 17.54 -12.14
CA ARG A 106 9.13 16.80 -11.24
C ARG A 106 8.82 17.08 -9.78
N LYS A 107 8.69 18.36 -9.43
CA LYS A 107 8.52 18.80 -8.04
C LYS A 107 7.29 18.15 -7.39
N VAL A 108 6.16 18.06 -8.10
CA VAL A 108 4.95 17.44 -7.52
C VAL A 108 5.13 15.95 -7.24
N LEU A 109 5.93 15.24 -8.05
CA LEU A 109 6.26 13.83 -7.84
C LEU A 109 7.22 13.64 -6.67
N GLU A 110 8.26 14.46 -6.58
CA GLU A 110 9.22 14.46 -5.48
C GLU A 110 8.54 14.77 -4.14
N ASP A 111 7.66 15.77 -4.09
CA ASP A 111 6.89 16.13 -2.90
C ASP A 111 5.93 14.98 -2.48
N ALA A 112 5.28 14.32 -3.44
CA ALA A 112 4.43 13.17 -3.17
C ALA A 112 5.23 11.95 -2.65
N MET A 113 6.42 11.73 -3.20
CA MET A 113 7.33 10.66 -2.79
C MET A 113 7.88 10.91 -1.39
N ALA A 114 8.17 12.15 -1.01
CA ALA A 114 8.59 12.50 0.35
C ALA A 114 7.52 12.14 1.40
N ALA A 115 6.24 12.30 1.06
CA ALA A 115 5.13 11.96 1.95
C ALA A 115 4.77 10.46 1.95
N GLU A 116 5.18 9.68 0.95
CA GLU A 116 4.67 8.32 0.73
C GLU A 116 5.42 7.27 1.56
N VAL A 117 4.65 6.45 2.28
CA VAL A 117 5.15 5.42 3.19
C VAL A 117 5.00 4.01 2.60
N VAL A 118 4.09 3.82 1.65
CA VAL A 118 3.83 2.54 0.98
C VAL A 118 4.91 2.28 -0.08
N PRO A 119 5.74 1.24 0.07
CA PRO A 119 6.87 0.99 -0.82
C PRO A 119 6.47 0.84 -2.30
N LEU A 120 5.35 0.16 -2.58
CA LEU A 120 4.85 0.00 -3.95
C LEU A 120 4.52 1.35 -4.59
N TYR A 121 3.88 2.25 -3.86
CA TYR A 121 3.49 3.56 -4.38
C TYR A 121 4.69 4.49 -4.54
N ARG A 122 5.69 4.41 -3.66
CA ARG A 122 6.98 5.08 -3.86
C ARG A 122 7.66 4.63 -5.15
N ALA A 123 7.66 3.33 -5.44
CA ALA A 123 8.24 2.79 -6.66
C ALA A 123 7.49 3.27 -7.92
N GLN A 124 6.16 3.39 -7.85
CA GLN A 124 5.36 3.95 -8.95
C GLN A 124 5.63 5.45 -9.16
N LEU A 125 5.76 6.23 -8.09
CA LEU A 125 6.17 7.65 -8.17
C LEU A 125 7.55 7.80 -8.81
N GLN A 126 8.51 6.96 -8.41
CA GLN A 126 9.86 6.98 -8.98
C GLN A 126 9.84 6.64 -10.47
N ALA A 127 9.17 5.55 -10.87
CA ALA A 127 9.10 5.15 -12.28
C ALA A 127 8.44 6.23 -13.14
N TYR A 128 7.45 6.93 -12.59
CA TYR A 128 6.80 8.03 -13.28
C TYR A 128 7.71 9.27 -13.37
N LEU A 129 8.46 9.58 -12.30
CA LEU A 129 9.48 10.64 -12.29
C LEU A 129 10.58 10.36 -13.33
N ASP A 130 11.04 9.12 -13.44
CA ASP A 130 12.03 8.72 -14.45
C ASP A 130 11.49 9.00 -15.87
N HIS A 131 10.21 8.72 -16.14
CA HIS A 131 9.56 9.09 -17.41
C HIS A 131 9.37 10.61 -17.61
N VAL A 132 9.24 11.39 -16.53
CA VAL A 132 9.31 12.86 -16.63
C VAL A 132 10.72 13.31 -17.00
N ASP A 133 11.74 12.54 -16.66
CA ASP A 133 13.16 12.90 -16.82
C ASP A 133 13.79 12.40 -18.11
N ASP A 134 13.25 11.34 -18.70
CA ASP A 134 13.67 10.85 -20.01
C ASP A 134 13.49 11.96 -21.07
N LEU A 135 14.58 12.23 -21.80
CA LEU A 135 14.72 13.41 -22.65
C LEU A 135 13.88 13.38 -23.93
N ASP A 136 13.18 12.30 -24.23
CA ASP A 136 12.38 12.19 -25.44
C ASP A 136 11.14 11.33 -25.16
N ASP A 137 9.98 11.86 -25.51
CA ASP A 137 8.92 11.11 -26.20
C ASP A 137 8.00 12.12 -26.91
N THR A 138 8.45 12.48 -28.13
CA THR A 138 7.74 13.15 -29.26
C THR A 138 7.28 14.60 -29.13
#